data_AF-A0A847U6V1-F1
#
_entry.id   AF-A0A847U6V1-F1
#
_cell.length_a   1.000
_cell.length_b   1.000
_cell.length_c   1.000
_cell.angle_alpha   90.00
_cell.angle_beta   90.00
_cell.angle_gamma   90.00
#
_symmetry.space_group_name_H-M   'P 1'
#
loop_
_entity.id
_entity.type
_entity.pdbx_description
1 polymer ?
#
loop_
_entity_poly.entity_id
_entity_poly.type
_entity_poly.pdbx_seq_one_letter_code
_entity_poly.pdbx_strand_id
1 'polypeptide(L)'
;MASIAKLDTIENYEQNLEEYRNKRFTYVPLPADKKYVNTEENEVYDFEPEQFIYADSTIYTAIEKLQNQPFLFPRMENRIGYDGNELYIQSYGDPREESLGSCIEAAENYPDKKEEIINTIEGQRLYIITLADLNRRKTKEALYPLLAELESVFASKIGEAYPGEQQIEVIPELGSGTIDRWGNARKDGLEMHVAEFMTLSEMLKVVGKTEEIREQFGFSSRNKFDDYTGGLINLRNPVMHSSRTLVHSREDLKKLVERIDRCVELIQESGVNVYLRQYSDQEQDPWYDDII
;
A
#
# COMPACT_ATOMS: atom_id res chain seq x y z
N MET A 1 0.09 -7.20 -9.78
CA MET A 1 -0.82 -7.15 -10.94
C MET A 1 -2.25 -6.98 -10.48
N ALA A 2 -2.71 -5.73 -10.38
CA ALA A 2 -4.12 -5.44 -10.10
C ALA A 2 -5.06 -6.28 -10.97
N SER A 3 -6.28 -6.56 -10.50
CA SER A 3 -7.22 -7.34 -11.31
C SER A 3 -7.58 -6.54 -12.56
N ILE A 4 -7.32 -7.09 -13.76
CA ILE A 4 -7.71 -6.46 -15.03
C ILE A 4 -9.22 -6.30 -14.98
N ALA A 5 -9.67 -5.05 -15.04
CA ALA A 5 -11.07 -4.71 -15.14
C ALA A 5 -11.53 -4.92 -16.58
N LYS A 6 -12.60 -5.68 -16.76
CA LYS A 6 -13.40 -5.60 -17.98
C LYS A 6 -14.38 -4.43 -17.79
N LEU A 7 -14.50 -3.59 -18.81
CA LEU A 7 -15.39 -2.45 -18.77
C LEU A 7 -16.69 -2.75 -19.49
N ASP A 8 -17.73 -2.04 -19.12
CA ASP A 8 -18.98 -2.01 -19.88
C ASP A 8 -19.67 -0.65 -19.70
N THR A 9 -20.83 -0.53 -20.35
CA THR A 9 -21.79 0.54 -20.11
C THR A 9 -23.04 0.00 -19.40
N ILE A 10 -23.89 0.89 -18.90
CA ILE A 10 -25.18 0.51 -18.33
C ILE A 10 -26.11 -0.19 -19.33
N GLU A 11 -25.90 0.03 -20.63
CA GLU A 11 -26.78 -0.43 -21.71
C GLU A 11 -26.51 -1.89 -22.11
N ASN A 12 -25.30 -2.39 -21.86
CA ASN A 12 -24.82 -3.68 -22.37
C ASN A 12 -24.32 -4.65 -21.27
N TYR A 13 -24.08 -4.19 -20.04
CA TYR A 13 -23.51 -5.05 -18.98
C TYR A 13 -24.33 -6.31 -18.67
N GLU A 14 -25.67 -6.24 -18.75
CA GLU A 14 -26.54 -7.37 -18.44
C GLU A 14 -26.29 -8.56 -19.38
N GLN A 15 -25.96 -8.27 -20.64
CA GLN A 15 -25.68 -9.29 -21.65
C GLN A 15 -24.37 -10.04 -21.34
N ASN A 16 -23.44 -9.38 -20.67
CA ASN A 16 -22.11 -9.90 -20.31
C ASN A 16 -22.04 -10.45 -18.88
N LEU A 17 -23.11 -10.33 -18.09
CA LEU A 17 -23.09 -10.65 -16.67
C LEU A 17 -22.76 -12.11 -16.36
N GLU A 18 -23.26 -13.05 -17.17
CA GLU A 18 -22.94 -14.47 -17.02
C GLU A 18 -21.45 -14.74 -17.29
N GLU A 19 -20.87 -14.05 -18.27
CA GLU A 19 -19.43 -14.11 -18.54
C GLU A 19 -18.61 -13.60 -17.34
N TYR A 20 -19.02 -12.47 -16.75
CA TYR A 20 -18.36 -11.90 -15.56
C TYR A 20 -18.38 -12.85 -14.37
N ARG A 21 -19.52 -13.51 -14.13
CA ARG A 21 -19.67 -14.53 -13.08
C ARG A 21 -18.80 -15.76 -13.35
N ASN A 22 -18.77 -16.23 -14.60
CA ASN A 22 -17.93 -17.37 -14.99
C ASN A 22 -16.44 -17.07 -14.81
N LYS A 23 -16.02 -15.81 -15.02
CA LYS A 23 -14.67 -15.31 -14.75
C LYS A 23 -14.42 -14.93 -13.29
N ARG A 24 -15.44 -15.03 -12.42
CA ARG A 24 -15.40 -14.69 -10.99
C ARG A 24 -15.00 -13.23 -10.72
N PHE A 25 -15.44 -12.31 -11.57
CA PHE A 25 -15.32 -10.89 -11.28
C PHE A 25 -16.39 -10.47 -10.29
N THR A 26 -16.02 -10.06 -9.08
CA THR A 26 -16.97 -9.52 -8.09
C THR A 26 -17.46 -8.13 -8.49
N TYR A 27 -16.57 -7.28 -9.02
CA TYR A 27 -16.88 -5.90 -9.39
C TYR A 27 -16.56 -5.65 -10.86
N VAL A 28 -17.49 -5.01 -11.58
CA VAL A 28 -17.33 -4.60 -12.98
C VAL A 28 -17.55 -3.08 -13.06
N PRO A 29 -16.50 -2.28 -13.30
CA PRO A 29 -16.64 -0.83 -13.38
C PRO A 29 -17.30 -0.40 -14.70
N LEU A 30 -18.21 0.57 -14.60
CA LEU A 30 -18.92 1.23 -15.71
C LEU A 30 -18.56 2.73 -15.71
N PRO A 31 -17.30 3.09 -16.04
CA PRO A 31 -16.80 4.45 -15.80
C PRO A 31 -17.53 5.52 -16.60
N ALA A 32 -17.95 5.22 -17.84
CA ALA A 32 -18.74 6.16 -18.66
C ALA A 32 -20.10 6.53 -18.04
N ASP A 33 -20.61 5.69 -17.14
CA ASP A 33 -21.87 5.90 -16.44
C ASP A 33 -21.69 6.30 -14.97
N LYS A 34 -20.44 6.49 -14.52
CA LYS A 34 -20.06 6.72 -13.11
C LYS A 34 -20.65 5.65 -12.17
N LYS A 35 -20.70 4.41 -12.63
CA LYS A 35 -21.32 3.28 -11.91
C LYS A 35 -20.40 2.07 -11.86
N TYR A 36 -20.77 1.07 -11.07
CA TYR A 36 -20.21 -0.27 -11.13
C TYR A 36 -21.28 -1.33 -10.81
N VAL A 37 -21.02 -2.56 -11.23
CA VAL A 37 -21.88 -3.71 -10.95
C VAL A 37 -21.23 -4.58 -9.89
N ASN A 38 -21.99 -4.95 -8.85
CA ASN A 38 -21.64 -6.08 -7.99
C ASN A 38 -22.30 -7.34 -8.56
N THR A 39 -21.50 -8.24 -9.12
CA THR A 39 -22.02 -9.42 -9.83
C THR A 39 -22.64 -10.47 -8.91
N GLU A 40 -22.25 -10.46 -7.62
CA GLU A 40 -22.75 -11.37 -6.59
C GLU A 40 -24.16 -10.96 -6.13
N GLU A 41 -24.38 -9.66 -5.96
CA GLU A 41 -25.68 -9.09 -5.55
C GLU A 41 -26.62 -8.85 -6.74
N ASN A 42 -26.07 -8.78 -7.97
CA ASN A 42 -26.79 -8.36 -9.16
C ASN A 42 -27.32 -6.92 -9.07
N GLU A 43 -26.56 -6.04 -8.42
CA GLU A 43 -26.95 -4.65 -8.18
C GLU A 43 -25.94 -3.69 -8.81
N VAL A 44 -26.47 -2.55 -9.27
CA VAL A 44 -25.71 -1.45 -9.86
C VAL A 44 -25.61 -0.33 -8.84
N TYR A 45 -24.39 0.14 -8.62
CA TYR A 45 -24.06 1.17 -7.64
C TYR A 45 -23.42 2.38 -8.33
N ASP A 46 -23.60 3.56 -7.74
CA ASP A 46 -22.86 4.76 -8.13
C ASP A 46 -21.41 4.69 -7.62
N PHE A 47 -20.49 5.28 -8.37
CA PHE A 47 -19.13 5.51 -7.88
C PHE A 47 -19.13 6.61 -6.81
N GLU A 48 -18.54 6.31 -5.67
CA GLU A 48 -18.22 7.31 -4.66
C GLU A 48 -16.90 8.02 -5.01
N PRO A 49 -16.75 9.33 -4.74
CA PRO A 49 -15.52 10.07 -4.97
C PRO A 49 -14.28 9.42 -4.35
N GLU A 50 -14.44 8.77 -3.19
CA GLU A 50 -13.37 8.10 -2.46
C GLU A 50 -12.87 6.83 -3.16
N GLN A 51 -13.65 6.22 -4.05
CA GLN A 51 -13.22 5.05 -4.84
C GLN A 51 -12.13 5.41 -5.85
N PHE A 52 -11.99 6.68 -6.22
CA PHE A 52 -10.94 7.09 -7.14
C PHE A 52 -9.60 7.28 -6.43
N ILE A 53 -8.53 6.75 -7.01
CA ILE A 53 -7.16 6.99 -6.55
C ILE A 53 -6.34 7.64 -7.67
N TYR A 54 -5.51 8.62 -7.31
CA TYR A 54 -4.72 9.41 -8.26
C TYR A 54 -3.30 8.85 -8.39
N ALA A 55 -2.63 9.15 -9.49
CA ALA A 55 -1.26 8.66 -9.75
C ALA A 55 -0.23 9.17 -8.73
N ASP A 56 -0.49 10.31 -8.09
CA ASP A 56 0.34 10.90 -7.03
C ASP A 56 0.00 10.41 -5.61
N SER A 57 -1.02 9.56 -5.47
CA SER A 57 -1.38 8.98 -4.18
C SER A 57 -0.24 8.10 -3.65
N THR A 58 -0.32 7.68 -2.38
CA THR A 58 0.62 6.70 -1.82
C THR A 58 -0.04 5.33 -1.71
N ILE A 59 0.74 4.25 -1.55
CA ILE A 59 0.19 2.91 -1.24
C ILE A 59 -0.66 2.95 0.02
N TYR A 60 -0.26 3.77 0.98
CA TYR A 60 -0.97 3.93 2.23
C TYR A 60 -2.35 4.55 2.03
N THR A 61 -2.47 5.58 1.18
CA THR A 61 -3.76 6.15 0.78
C THR A 61 -4.68 5.09 0.17
N ALA A 62 -4.15 4.17 -0.64
CA ALA A 62 -4.92 3.06 -1.20
C ALA A 62 -5.41 2.09 -0.10
N ILE A 63 -4.51 1.70 0.81
CA ILE A 63 -4.82 0.81 1.94
C ILE A 63 -5.90 1.45 2.83
N GLU A 64 -5.77 2.73 3.15
CA GLU A 64 -6.69 3.48 3.99
C GLU A 64 -8.09 3.54 3.37
N LYS A 65 -8.19 3.97 2.11
CA LYS A 65 -9.48 4.08 1.40
C LYS A 65 -10.18 2.73 1.26
N LEU A 66 -9.43 1.65 1.04
CA LEU A 66 -9.98 0.30 0.95
C LEU A 66 -10.67 -0.18 2.22
N GLN A 67 -10.47 0.46 3.38
CA GLN A 67 -11.23 0.11 4.59
C GLN A 67 -12.74 0.26 4.38
N ASN A 68 -13.12 1.34 3.68
CA ASN A 68 -14.51 1.74 3.50
C ASN A 68 -15.03 1.49 2.08
N GLN A 69 -14.14 1.23 1.12
CA GLN A 69 -14.52 1.03 -0.28
C GLN A 69 -14.45 -0.45 -0.71
N PRO A 70 -15.39 -0.93 -1.56
CA PRO A 70 -15.38 -2.29 -2.11
C PRO A 70 -14.10 -2.58 -2.92
N PHE A 71 -13.71 -1.59 -3.72
CA PHE A 71 -12.50 -1.53 -4.52
C PHE A 71 -12.14 -0.07 -4.78
N LEU A 72 -10.94 0.18 -5.26
CA LEU A 72 -10.50 1.48 -5.79
C LEU A 72 -10.30 1.39 -7.29
N PHE A 73 -10.64 2.49 -7.96
CA PHE A 73 -10.48 2.70 -9.38
C PHE A 73 -9.37 3.74 -9.59
N PRO A 74 -8.17 3.34 -10.07
CA PRO A 74 -7.14 4.28 -10.44
C PRO A 74 -7.67 5.22 -11.53
N ARG A 75 -7.62 6.53 -11.26
CA ARG A 75 -7.98 7.54 -12.24
C ARG A 75 -6.88 7.51 -13.31
N MET A 76 -7.23 6.99 -14.49
CA MET A 76 -6.32 7.07 -15.62
C MET A 76 -6.15 8.53 -16.03
N GLU A 77 -4.89 8.97 -16.10
CA GLU A 77 -4.54 10.28 -16.64
C GLU A 77 -4.68 10.34 -18.18
N ASN A 78 -4.99 9.20 -18.79
CA ASN A 78 -5.28 9.10 -20.22
C ASN A 78 -6.41 10.05 -20.56
N ARG A 79 -6.05 11.07 -21.32
CA ARG A 79 -6.96 12.06 -21.86
C ARG A 79 -7.53 11.51 -23.16
N ILE A 80 -8.83 11.62 -23.33
CA ILE A 80 -9.51 11.25 -24.56
C ILE A 80 -9.65 12.51 -25.41
N GLY A 81 -9.43 12.42 -26.71
CA GLY A 81 -9.60 13.53 -27.65
C GLY A 81 -10.27 13.09 -28.95
N TYR A 82 -10.73 14.05 -29.74
CA TYR A 82 -11.19 13.80 -31.12
C TYR A 82 -10.23 14.45 -32.13
N ASP A 83 -9.90 13.71 -33.17
CA ASP A 83 -9.24 14.24 -34.37
C ASP A 83 -10.24 14.12 -35.53
N GLY A 84 -10.98 15.20 -35.77
CA GLY A 84 -12.17 15.17 -36.61
C GLY A 84 -13.26 14.29 -36.02
N ASN A 85 -13.48 13.11 -36.60
CA ASN A 85 -14.48 12.13 -36.12
C ASN A 85 -13.85 10.91 -35.45
N GLU A 86 -12.52 10.82 -35.38
CA GLU A 86 -11.84 9.66 -34.79
C GLU A 86 -11.50 9.94 -33.32
N LEU A 87 -11.93 9.04 -32.43
CA LEU A 87 -11.54 9.06 -31.03
C LEU A 87 -10.09 8.60 -30.88
N TYR A 88 -9.30 9.30 -30.07
CA TYR A 88 -7.95 8.88 -29.73
C TYR A 88 -7.66 9.05 -28.24
N ILE A 89 -6.68 8.28 -27.76
CA ILE A 89 -6.10 8.46 -26.42
C ILE A 89 -4.87 9.34 -26.56
N GLN A 90 -4.94 10.52 -25.95
CA GLN A 90 -3.86 11.47 -25.91
C GLN A 90 -2.76 10.94 -24.98
N SER A 91 -1.60 10.68 -25.56
CA SER A 91 -0.38 10.33 -24.79
C SER A 91 0.35 11.60 -24.37
N TYR A 92 1.20 11.50 -23.34
CA TYR A 92 2.03 12.62 -22.92
C TYR A 92 2.89 13.13 -24.08
N GLY A 93 2.81 14.43 -24.38
CA GLY A 93 3.54 15.07 -25.49
C GLY A 93 2.83 15.06 -26.85
N ASP A 94 1.58 14.58 -26.92
CA ASP A 94 0.77 14.67 -28.13
C ASP A 94 0.38 16.14 -28.44
N PRO A 95 0.76 16.69 -29.62
CA PRO A 95 0.57 18.09 -29.94
C PRO A 95 -0.89 18.48 -30.26
N ARG A 96 -1.82 17.52 -30.30
CA ARG A 96 -3.24 17.80 -30.56
C ARG A 96 -3.87 18.56 -29.38
N GLU A 97 -4.54 19.68 -29.68
CA GLU A 97 -5.05 20.63 -28.66
C GLU A 97 -6.41 20.21 -28.05
N GLU A 98 -7.23 19.42 -28.74
CA GLU A 98 -8.59 19.07 -28.29
C GLU A 98 -8.60 17.85 -27.38
N SER A 99 -8.28 18.07 -26.11
CA SER A 99 -8.49 17.10 -25.03
C SER A 99 -9.88 17.26 -24.42
N LEU A 100 -10.65 16.16 -24.34
CA LEU A 100 -11.94 16.07 -23.67
C LEU A 100 -11.82 15.75 -22.18
N GLY A 101 -10.60 15.53 -21.69
CA GLY A 101 -10.34 15.08 -20.33
C GLY A 101 -10.38 13.56 -20.19
N SER A 102 -10.64 13.08 -18.98
CA SER A 102 -10.74 11.66 -18.64
C SER A 102 -11.91 10.97 -19.35
N CYS A 103 -11.95 9.63 -19.34
CA CYS A 103 -13.06 8.88 -19.94
C CYS A 103 -14.44 9.25 -19.39
N ILE A 104 -14.49 9.59 -18.10
CA ILE A 104 -15.69 10.05 -17.42
C ILE A 104 -16.12 11.41 -17.98
N GLU A 105 -15.21 12.38 -18.05
CA GLU A 105 -15.49 13.72 -18.58
C GLU A 105 -15.88 13.68 -20.07
N ALA A 106 -15.21 12.84 -20.86
CA ALA A 106 -15.56 12.61 -22.26
C ALA A 106 -16.97 12.01 -22.41
N ALA A 107 -17.34 11.02 -21.58
CA ALA A 107 -18.66 10.41 -21.60
C ALA A 107 -19.79 11.38 -21.18
N GLU A 108 -19.49 12.34 -20.30
CA GLU A 108 -20.43 13.39 -19.93
C GLU A 108 -20.66 14.40 -21.06
N ASN A 109 -19.59 14.76 -21.77
CA ASN A 109 -19.67 15.71 -22.87
C ASN A 109 -20.24 15.09 -24.16
N TYR A 110 -20.10 13.77 -24.34
CA TYR A 110 -20.53 13.02 -25.54
C TYR A 110 -21.28 11.74 -25.13
N PRO A 111 -22.51 11.87 -24.60
CA PRO A 111 -23.26 10.73 -24.07
C PRO A 111 -23.65 9.71 -25.14
N ASP A 112 -23.76 10.13 -26.41
CA ASP A 112 -24.03 9.27 -27.57
C ASP A 112 -22.82 8.44 -28.02
N LYS A 113 -21.64 8.71 -27.45
CA LYS A 113 -20.38 8.06 -27.82
C LYS A 113 -19.75 7.24 -26.68
N LYS A 114 -20.51 6.94 -25.63
CA LYS A 114 -20.02 6.16 -24.47
C LYS A 114 -19.42 4.82 -24.85
N GLU A 115 -20.07 4.06 -25.74
CA GLU A 115 -19.58 2.77 -26.19
C GLU A 115 -18.23 2.90 -26.94
N GLU A 116 -18.11 3.88 -27.84
CA GLU A 116 -16.86 4.17 -28.55
C GLU A 116 -15.74 4.55 -27.58
N ILE A 117 -16.06 5.35 -26.56
CA ILE A 117 -15.14 5.74 -25.48
C ILE A 117 -14.65 4.53 -24.71
N ILE A 118 -15.56 3.67 -24.25
CA ILE A 118 -15.23 2.45 -23.51
C ILE A 118 -14.37 1.51 -24.33
N ASN A 119 -14.76 1.23 -25.58
CA ASN A 119 -14.01 0.34 -26.48
C ASN A 119 -12.59 0.83 -26.73
N THR A 120 -12.40 2.16 -26.80
CA THR A 120 -11.09 2.78 -27.01
C THR A 120 -10.17 2.59 -25.81
N ILE A 121 -10.72 2.69 -24.58
CA ILE A 121 -9.93 2.52 -23.35
C ILE A 121 -9.82 1.07 -22.86
N GLU A 122 -10.71 0.17 -23.28
CA GLU A 122 -10.67 -1.25 -22.90
C GLU A 122 -9.33 -1.89 -23.30
N GLY A 123 -8.75 -1.45 -24.43
CA GLY A 123 -7.42 -1.85 -24.88
C GLY A 123 -6.25 -1.40 -23.99
N GLN A 124 -6.47 -0.47 -23.05
CA GLN A 124 -5.41 0.11 -22.21
C GLN A 124 -5.21 -0.60 -20.87
N ARG A 125 -5.82 -1.78 -20.68
CA ARG A 125 -5.74 -2.57 -19.43
C ARG A 125 -6.11 -1.71 -18.23
N LEU A 126 -7.40 -1.50 -18.03
CA LEU A 126 -7.90 -0.91 -16.80
C LEU A 126 -7.79 -1.91 -15.66
N TYR A 127 -7.60 -1.39 -14.46
CA TYR A 127 -7.40 -2.20 -13.27
C TYR A 127 -8.26 -1.67 -12.14
N ILE A 128 -8.68 -2.57 -11.26
CA ILE A 128 -9.22 -2.20 -9.94
C ILE A 128 -8.32 -2.74 -8.85
N ILE A 129 -8.25 -2.00 -7.75
CA ILE A 129 -7.54 -2.41 -6.54
C ILE A 129 -8.58 -2.90 -5.55
N THR A 130 -8.47 -4.16 -5.13
CA THR A 130 -9.34 -4.81 -4.15
C THR A 130 -8.52 -5.24 -2.92
N LEU A 131 -9.20 -5.79 -1.92
CA LEU A 131 -8.55 -6.37 -0.74
C LEU A 131 -7.50 -7.44 -1.08
N ALA A 132 -7.74 -8.24 -2.15
CA ALA A 132 -6.82 -9.29 -2.56
C ALA A 132 -5.48 -8.71 -3.07
N ASP A 133 -5.52 -7.52 -3.65
CA ASP A 133 -4.36 -6.85 -4.22
C ASP A 133 -3.35 -6.43 -3.12
N LEU A 134 -3.82 -6.16 -1.90
CA LEU A 134 -2.97 -5.83 -0.74
C LEU A 134 -2.05 -6.98 -0.32
N ASN A 135 -2.40 -8.22 -0.68
CA ASN A 135 -1.61 -9.41 -0.35
C ASN A 135 -0.46 -9.66 -1.32
N ARG A 136 -0.32 -8.83 -2.36
CA ARG A 136 0.74 -9.00 -3.34
C ARG A 136 2.09 -8.54 -2.80
N ARG A 137 3.13 -9.11 -3.41
CA ARG A 137 4.53 -8.81 -3.10
C ARG A 137 4.83 -7.31 -3.15
N LYS A 138 4.37 -6.62 -4.19
CA LYS A 138 4.63 -5.19 -4.37
C LYS A 138 4.07 -4.31 -3.24
N THR A 139 2.85 -4.59 -2.75
CA THR A 139 2.30 -3.90 -1.58
C THR A 139 3.17 -4.13 -0.34
N LYS A 140 3.64 -5.35 -0.13
CA LYS A 140 4.54 -5.68 1.00
C LYS A 140 5.89 -4.97 0.86
N GLU A 141 6.48 -4.97 -0.34
CA GLU A 141 7.73 -4.24 -0.62
C GLU A 141 7.58 -2.75 -0.37
N ALA A 142 6.43 -2.15 -0.69
CA ALA A 142 6.16 -0.74 -0.40
C ALA A 142 6.04 -0.44 1.11
N LEU A 143 5.67 -1.42 1.93
CA LEU A 143 5.64 -1.31 3.40
C LEU A 143 6.98 -1.61 4.08
N TYR A 144 7.93 -2.23 3.37
CA TYR A 144 9.22 -2.61 3.94
C TYR A 144 10.03 -1.40 4.46
N PRO A 145 10.18 -0.28 3.72
CA PRO A 145 10.94 0.88 4.19
C PRO A 145 10.44 1.44 5.52
N LEU A 146 9.13 1.47 5.74
CA LEU A 146 8.55 1.92 7.01
C LEU A 146 9.03 1.08 8.19
N LEU A 147 9.04 -0.24 8.04
CA LEU A 147 9.48 -1.16 9.09
C LEU A 147 11.00 -1.12 9.31
N ALA A 148 11.76 -1.00 8.22
CA ALA A 148 13.20 -0.85 8.28
C ALA A 148 13.59 0.45 9.01
N GLU A 149 12.88 1.55 8.73
CA GLU A 149 13.09 2.83 9.42
C GLU A 149 12.75 2.72 10.91
N LEU A 150 11.64 2.08 11.27
CA LEU A 150 11.30 1.83 12.67
C LEU A 150 12.37 1.00 13.40
N GLU A 151 12.83 -0.10 12.79
CA GLU A 151 13.91 -0.93 13.35
C GLU A 151 15.22 -0.13 13.49
N SER A 152 15.54 0.74 12.53
CA SER A 152 16.71 1.62 12.57
C SER A 152 16.63 2.66 13.69
N VAL A 153 15.47 3.31 13.86
CA VAL A 153 15.21 4.25 14.95
C VAL A 153 15.41 3.56 16.31
N PHE A 154 14.82 2.38 16.51
CA PHE A 154 15.03 1.64 17.76
C PHE A 154 16.49 1.23 17.95
N ALA A 155 17.16 0.74 16.90
CA ALA A 155 18.56 0.35 16.99
C ALA A 155 19.46 1.53 17.39
N SER A 156 19.24 2.70 16.78
CA SER A 156 19.94 3.94 17.10
C SER A 156 19.73 4.35 18.56
N LYS A 157 18.49 4.35 19.06
CA LYS A 157 18.19 4.71 20.46
C LYS A 157 18.77 3.73 21.47
N ILE A 158 18.79 2.44 21.15
CA ILE A 158 19.47 1.43 21.96
C ILE A 158 20.98 1.66 21.95
N GLY A 159 21.57 1.99 20.80
CA GLY A 159 23.01 2.31 20.68
C GLY A 159 23.44 3.56 21.45
N GLU A 160 22.60 4.59 21.46
CA GLU A 160 22.82 5.82 22.24
C GLU A 160 22.80 5.56 23.76
N ALA A 161 21.87 4.71 24.23
CA ALA A 161 21.72 4.40 25.65
C ALA A 161 22.76 3.39 26.17
N TYR A 162 23.32 2.53 25.30
CA TYR A 162 24.26 1.48 25.67
C TYR A 162 25.58 1.51 24.87
N PRO A 163 26.32 2.63 24.84
CA PRO A 163 27.51 2.77 24.01
C PRO A 163 28.69 1.86 24.45
N GLY A 164 29.52 1.48 23.48
CA GLY A 164 30.80 0.83 23.74
C GLY A 164 30.67 -0.50 24.49
N GLU A 165 31.27 -0.59 25.68
CA GLU A 165 31.19 -1.81 26.50
C GLU A 165 29.82 -2.00 27.17
N GLN A 166 29.02 -0.93 27.33
CA GLN A 166 27.70 -0.99 27.98
C GLN A 166 26.68 -1.80 27.18
N GLN A 167 26.93 -2.03 25.88
CA GLN A 167 26.09 -2.91 25.06
C GLN A 167 25.97 -4.35 25.61
N ILE A 168 26.87 -4.77 26.51
CA ILE A 168 26.73 -6.08 27.19
C ILE A 168 25.50 -6.12 28.11
N GLU A 169 25.01 -4.98 28.58
CA GLU A 169 23.88 -4.88 29.49
C GLU A 169 22.56 -5.27 28.84
N VAL A 170 22.46 -5.20 27.51
CA VAL A 170 21.25 -5.65 26.78
C VAL A 170 21.25 -7.16 26.51
N ILE A 171 22.38 -7.86 26.65
CA ILE A 171 22.52 -9.30 26.35
C ILE A 171 21.47 -10.17 27.07
N PRO A 172 21.12 -9.94 28.36
CA PRO A 172 20.09 -10.72 29.06
C PRO A 172 18.72 -10.66 28.38
N GLU A 173 18.48 -9.69 27.51
CA GLU A 173 17.22 -9.51 26.81
C GLU A 173 17.15 -10.23 25.46
N LEU A 174 18.29 -10.67 24.95
CA LEU A 174 18.46 -11.22 23.60
C LEU A 174 18.30 -12.74 23.57
N GLY A 175 17.84 -13.25 22.44
CA GLY A 175 17.86 -14.66 22.11
C GLY A 175 19.26 -15.14 21.73
N SER A 176 19.53 -16.44 21.94
CA SER A 176 20.82 -17.06 21.63
C SER A 176 21.28 -16.80 20.19
N GLY A 177 20.35 -16.89 19.21
CA GLY A 177 20.68 -16.64 17.81
C GLY A 177 21.13 -15.21 17.50
N THR A 178 20.68 -14.21 18.26
CA THR A 178 21.16 -12.83 18.13
C THR A 178 22.55 -12.69 18.76
N ILE A 179 22.75 -13.26 19.95
CA ILE A 179 24.04 -13.29 20.65
C ILE A 179 25.12 -13.98 19.80
N ASP A 180 24.80 -15.13 19.20
CA ASP A 180 25.72 -15.90 18.36
C ASP A 180 26.12 -15.11 17.10
N ARG A 181 25.16 -14.46 16.42
CA ARG A 181 25.43 -13.65 15.23
C ARG A 181 26.33 -12.46 15.55
N TRP A 182 26.03 -11.73 16.63
CA TRP A 182 26.86 -10.62 17.09
C TRP A 182 28.25 -11.08 17.53
N GLY A 183 28.34 -12.18 18.29
CA GLY A 183 29.60 -12.76 18.74
C GLY A 183 30.49 -13.23 17.59
N ASN A 184 29.90 -13.80 16.53
CA ASN A 184 30.63 -14.18 15.32
C ASN A 184 31.11 -12.95 14.55
N ALA A 185 30.26 -11.93 14.36
CA ALA A 185 30.66 -10.68 13.71
C ALA A 185 31.85 -10.01 14.44
N ARG A 186 31.85 -10.01 15.79
CA ARG A 186 32.99 -9.51 16.57
C ARG A 186 34.25 -10.34 16.38
N LYS A 187 34.15 -11.67 16.30
CA LYS A 187 35.31 -12.55 16.00
C LYS A 187 35.88 -12.30 14.61
N ASP A 188 35.03 -11.94 13.67
CA ASP A 188 35.40 -11.57 12.29
C ASP A 188 35.95 -10.14 12.18
N GLY A 189 36.09 -9.42 13.30
CA GLY A 189 36.64 -8.07 13.35
C GLY A 189 35.66 -6.96 12.96
N LEU A 190 34.36 -7.25 12.88
CA LEU A 190 33.32 -6.25 12.64
C LEU A 190 32.92 -5.59 13.95
N GLU A 191 33.29 -4.32 14.13
CA GLU A 191 32.92 -3.49 15.27
C GLU A 191 31.53 -2.89 15.10
N MET A 192 30.50 -3.75 15.12
CA MET A 192 29.09 -3.34 15.07
C MET A 192 28.44 -3.42 16.45
N HIS A 193 27.52 -2.49 16.71
CA HIS A 193 26.72 -2.50 17.92
C HIS A 193 25.75 -3.70 17.93
N VAL A 194 25.49 -4.29 19.10
CA VAL A 194 24.59 -5.46 19.23
C VAL A 194 23.17 -5.19 18.72
N ALA A 195 22.73 -3.93 18.74
CA ALA A 195 21.42 -3.52 18.24
C ALA A 195 21.20 -3.83 16.75
N GLU A 196 22.27 -3.82 15.94
CA GLU A 196 22.23 -4.15 14.51
C GLU A 196 21.83 -5.62 14.22
N PHE A 197 21.90 -6.48 15.23
CA PHE A 197 21.58 -7.90 15.12
C PHE A 197 20.21 -8.25 15.71
N MET A 198 19.61 -7.32 16.45
CA MET A 198 18.35 -7.53 17.17
C MET A 198 17.18 -7.72 16.21
N THR A 199 16.25 -8.57 16.59
CA THR A 199 14.93 -8.63 15.98
C THR A 199 14.05 -7.51 16.52
N LEU A 200 13.03 -7.08 15.77
CA LEU A 200 12.05 -6.11 16.26
C LEU A 200 11.46 -6.49 17.64
N SER A 201 11.21 -7.79 17.87
CA SER A 201 10.72 -8.26 19.17
C SER A 201 11.70 -8.01 20.32
N GLU A 202 13.01 -8.18 20.08
CA GLU A 202 14.03 -7.89 21.08
C GLU A 202 14.19 -6.39 21.27
N MET A 203 14.13 -5.60 20.19
CA MET A 203 14.20 -4.13 20.25
C MET A 203 13.06 -3.56 21.10
N LEU A 204 11.81 -3.97 20.82
CA LEU A 204 10.64 -3.57 21.61
C LEU A 204 10.81 -3.92 23.10
N LYS A 205 11.37 -5.09 23.41
CA LYS A 205 11.62 -5.51 24.79
C LYS A 205 12.64 -4.62 25.51
N VAL A 206 13.74 -4.28 24.84
CA VAL A 206 14.79 -3.41 25.39
C VAL A 206 14.28 -1.97 25.54
N VAL A 207 13.64 -1.42 24.50
CA VAL A 207 13.02 -0.09 24.53
C VAL A 207 11.99 -0.01 25.66
N GLY A 208 11.06 -0.96 25.72
CA GLY A 208 9.99 -0.96 26.74
C GLY A 208 10.52 -1.07 28.17
N LYS A 209 11.67 -1.73 28.40
CA LYS A 209 12.31 -1.85 29.72
C LYS A 209 13.10 -0.61 30.12
N THR A 210 13.70 0.09 29.17
CA THR A 210 14.60 1.22 29.44
C THR A 210 13.79 2.51 29.52
N GLU A 211 13.67 3.07 30.72
CA GLU A 211 12.86 4.28 30.95
C GLU A 211 13.31 5.45 30.07
N GLU A 212 14.61 5.73 30.02
CA GLU A 212 15.19 6.80 29.20
C GLU A 212 14.86 6.67 27.72
N ILE A 213 14.92 5.46 27.14
CA ILE A 213 14.59 5.27 25.73
C ILE A 213 13.08 5.41 25.52
N ARG A 214 12.28 4.76 26.36
CA ARG A 214 10.82 4.73 26.23
C ARG A 214 10.20 6.13 26.37
N GLU A 215 10.73 6.98 27.23
CA GLU A 215 10.26 8.36 27.41
C GLU A 215 10.49 9.23 26.18
N GLN A 216 11.49 8.92 25.34
CA GLN A 216 11.71 9.61 24.07
C GLN A 216 10.58 9.38 23.07
N PHE A 217 9.83 8.29 23.22
CA PHE A 217 8.61 7.99 22.47
C PHE A 217 7.34 8.38 23.25
N GLY A 218 7.44 9.26 24.25
CA GLY A 218 6.28 9.76 25.00
C GLY A 218 5.60 8.77 25.96
N PHE A 219 6.18 7.59 26.22
CA PHE A 219 5.55 6.59 27.09
C PHE A 219 6.08 6.61 28.53
N SER A 220 5.20 7.02 29.46
CA SER A 220 5.51 7.10 30.89
C SER A 220 5.66 5.74 31.59
N SER A 221 5.30 4.62 30.96
CA SER A 221 5.39 3.30 31.57
C SER A 221 5.53 2.20 30.54
N ARG A 222 6.18 1.11 30.94
CA ARG A 222 6.36 -0.08 30.10
C ARG A 222 5.03 -0.63 29.58
N ASN A 223 4.01 -0.73 30.44
CA ASN A 223 2.71 -1.28 30.02
C ASN A 223 2.09 -0.47 28.89
N LYS A 224 2.13 0.87 28.96
CA LYS A 224 1.63 1.73 27.89
C LYS A 224 2.39 1.51 26.58
N PHE A 225 3.72 1.36 26.66
CA PHE A 225 4.54 1.07 25.49
C PHE A 225 4.23 -0.32 24.89
N ASP A 226 4.13 -1.35 25.74
CA ASP A 226 3.84 -2.72 25.30
C ASP A 226 2.42 -2.82 24.69
N ASP A 227 1.43 -2.12 25.26
CA ASP A 227 0.08 -2.04 24.72
C ASP A 227 0.05 -1.31 23.37
N TYR A 228 0.74 -0.18 23.28
CA TYR A 228 0.80 0.64 22.07
C TYR A 228 1.58 -0.05 20.94
N THR A 229 2.71 -0.72 21.22
CA THR A 229 3.49 -1.47 20.22
C THR A 229 2.95 -2.87 19.96
N GLY A 230 1.87 -3.25 20.65
CA GLY A 230 1.18 -4.50 20.50
C GLY A 230 0.78 -4.77 19.04
N GLY A 231 1.27 -5.88 18.49
CA GLY A 231 0.93 -6.33 17.15
C GLY A 231 1.81 -5.79 16.02
N LEU A 232 2.81 -4.94 16.30
CA LEU A 232 3.77 -4.50 15.25
C LEU A 232 4.56 -5.68 14.65
N ILE A 233 4.86 -6.71 15.45
CA ILE A 233 5.44 -7.96 14.96
C ILE A 233 4.50 -8.67 13.94
N ASN A 234 3.18 -8.56 14.14
CA ASN A 234 2.20 -9.13 13.22
C ASN A 234 2.08 -8.36 11.90
N LEU A 235 2.50 -7.09 11.86
CA LEU A 235 2.71 -6.34 10.62
C LEU A 235 4.03 -6.73 9.96
N ARG A 236 5.11 -6.75 10.74
CA ARG A 236 6.46 -7.05 10.24
C ARG A 236 6.58 -8.41 9.59
N ASN A 237 5.99 -9.43 10.21
CA ASN A 237 6.06 -10.81 9.74
C ASN A 237 5.53 -11.01 8.30
N PRO A 238 4.28 -10.64 7.95
CA PRO A 238 3.79 -10.80 6.59
C PRO A 238 4.47 -9.91 5.56
N VAL A 239 4.97 -8.73 5.96
CA VAL A 239 5.74 -7.86 5.05
C VAL A 239 7.07 -8.52 4.66
N MET A 240 7.78 -9.08 5.65
CA MET A 240 9.10 -9.70 5.45
C MET A 240 9.04 -11.10 4.84
N HIS A 241 7.88 -11.73 4.84
CA HIS A 241 7.67 -13.07 4.31
C HIS A 241 6.61 -13.04 3.21
N SER A 242 7.05 -12.87 1.97
CA SER A 242 6.19 -12.66 0.79
C SER A 242 5.07 -13.70 0.61
N SER A 243 5.25 -14.93 1.09
CA SER A 243 4.25 -16.01 1.03
C SER A 243 3.13 -15.88 2.08
N ARG A 244 3.30 -15.06 3.12
CA ARG A 244 2.29 -14.88 4.19
C ARG A 244 1.29 -13.82 3.79
N THR A 245 0.00 -14.09 3.99
CA THR A 245 -1.07 -13.13 3.75
C THR A 245 -0.96 -11.93 4.69
N LEU A 246 -1.11 -10.72 4.15
CA LEU A 246 -1.09 -9.47 4.92
C LEU A 246 -2.47 -9.16 5.50
N VAL A 247 -3.53 -9.41 4.73
CA VAL A 247 -4.92 -9.08 5.09
C VAL A 247 -5.87 -10.19 4.62
N HIS A 248 -6.69 -10.74 5.51
CA HIS A 248 -7.71 -11.73 5.14
C HIS A 248 -9.12 -11.14 5.08
N SER A 249 -9.35 -10.04 5.78
CA SER A 249 -10.67 -9.43 5.96
C SER A 249 -10.56 -7.91 6.07
N ARG A 250 -11.70 -7.21 5.97
CA ARG A 250 -11.76 -5.76 6.23
C ARG A 250 -11.36 -5.40 7.66
N GLU A 251 -11.64 -6.28 8.62
CA GLU A 251 -11.23 -6.08 10.00
C GLU A 251 -9.71 -6.17 10.17
N ASP A 252 -9.06 -7.09 9.44
CA ASP A 252 -7.60 -7.14 9.41
C ASP A 252 -7.00 -5.91 8.71
N LEU A 253 -7.70 -5.36 7.71
CA LEU A 253 -7.28 -4.14 7.03
C LEU A 253 -7.28 -2.94 7.98
N LYS A 254 -8.31 -2.79 8.82
CA LYS A 254 -8.35 -1.74 9.84
C LYS A 254 -7.16 -1.85 10.80
N LYS A 255 -6.92 -3.06 11.31
CA LYS A 255 -5.75 -3.33 12.17
C LYS A 255 -4.42 -3.12 11.47
N LEU A 256 -4.35 -3.34 10.15
CA LEU A 256 -3.16 -3.05 9.35
C LEU A 256 -2.91 -1.54 9.32
N VAL A 257 -3.93 -0.73 9.00
CA VAL A 257 -3.82 0.74 8.98
C VAL A 257 -3.41 1.25 10.35
N GLU A 258 -4.09 0.85 11.43
CA GLU A 258 -3.72 1.23 12.80
C GLU A 258 -2.28 0.86 13.18
N ARG A 259 -1.72 -0.23 12.64
CA ARG A 259 -0.32 -0.59 12.89
C ARG A 259 0.65 0.26 12.08
N ILE A 260 0.29 0.59 10.84
CA ILE A 260 1.08 1.49 10.00
C ILE A 260 1.15 2.88 10.65
N ASP A 261 0.03 3.41 11.13
CA ASP A 261 -0.07 4.72 11.76
C ASP A 261 0.83 4.78 12.99
N ARG A 262 0.76 3.77 13.85
CA ARG A 262 1.63 3.65 15.02
C ARG A 262 3.11 3.56 14.66
N CYS A 263 3.49 2.90 13.57
CA CYS A 263 4.88 2.91 13.10
C CYS A 263 5.31 4.33 12.70
N VAL A 264 4.45 5.06 11.97
CA VAL A 264 4.73 6.43 11.53
C VAL A 264 4.88 7.36 12.73
N GLU A 265 3.96 7.29 13.69
CA GLU A 265 3.99 8.07 14.93
C GLU A 265 5.30 7.84 15.71
N LEU A 266 5.68 6.57 15.93
CA LEU A 266 6.93 6.23 16.65
C LEU A 266 8.18 6.78 15.96
N ILE A 267 8.24 6.73 14.62
CA ILE A 267 9.38 7.28 13.87
C ILE A 267 9.40 8.81 14.00
N GLN A 268 8.25 9.46 13.88
CA GLN A 268 8.14 10.92 14.01
C GLN A 268 8.53 11.41 15.40
N GLU A 269 8.13 10.70 16.46
CA GLU A 269 8.52 11.01 17.84
C GLU A 269 10.04 10.96 18.06
N SER A 270 10.75 10.14 17.27
CA SER A 270 12.22 10.10 17.29
C SER A 270 12.91 11.28 16.59
N GLY A 271 12.14 12.18 15.97
CA GLY A 271 12.64 13.34 15.22
C GLY A 271 12.98 13.03 13.76
N VAL A 272 12.60 11.87 13.25
CA VAL A 272 12.81 11.45 11.87
C VAL A 272 11.55 11.66 11.03
N ASN A 273 11.69 12.28 9.86
CA ASN A 273 10.57 12.45 8.93
C ASN A 273 10.35 11.17 8.12
N VAL A 274 9.11 10.65 8.17
CA VAL A 274 8.70 9.49 7.36
C VAL A 274 8.19 9.95 6.01
N TYR A 275 8.84 9.51 4.94
CA TYR A 275 8.34 9.65 3.57
C TYR A 275 7.80 8.30 3.11
N LEU A 276 6.47 8.14 3.16
CA LEU A 276 5.81 7.02 2.50
C LEU A 276 5.90 7.26 1.00
N ARG A 277 6.52 6.34 0.26
CA ARG A 277 6.73 6.49 -1.19
C ARG A 277 5.42 6.87 -1.91
N GLN A 278 5.49 7.93 -2.70
CA GLN A 278 4.45 8.29 -3.66
C GLN A 278 4.52 7.36 -4.88
N TYR A 279 3.38 7.09 -5.50
CA TYR A 279 3.28 6.29 -6.72
C TYR A 279 3.94 6.96 -7.94
N SER A 280 4.06 8.30 -7.92
CA SER A 280 4.50 9.10 -9.07
C SER A 280 6.02 9.15 -9.31
N ASP A 281 6.84 8.64 -8.39
CA ASP A 281 8.30 8.66 -8.54
C ASP A 281 8.81 7.49 -9.42
N GLN A 282 8.57 7.64 -10.73
CA GLN A 282 9.22 7.03 -11.90
C GLN A 282 9.21 5.48 -12.09
N GLU A 283 8.72 5.09 -13.27
CA GLU A 283 8.85 3.83 -14.03
C GLU A 283 8.22 2.53 -13.49
N GLN A 284 7.78 2.45 -12.23
CA GLN A 284 7.10 1.23 -11.75
C GLN A 284 5.95 1.56 -10.80
N ASP A 285 4.74 1.75 -11.32
CA ASP A 285 3.55 1.74 -10.48
C ASP A 285 3.41 0.32 -9.87
N PRO A 286 3.40 0.15 -8.53
CA PRO A 286 3.30 -1.19 -7.97
C PRO A 286 2.00 -1.95 -8.30
N TRP A 287 1.00 -1.31 -8.92
CA TRP A 287 -0.17 -1.98 -9.46
C TRP A 287 -0.01 -2.44 -10.91
N TYR A 288 0.76 -1.68 -11.70
CA TYR A 288 0.97 -1.88 -13.14
C TYR A 288 2.37 -2.49 -13.36
N ASP A 289 2.43 -3.72 -13.85
CA ASP A 289 3.68 -4.24 -14.40
C ASP A 289 3.74 -3.87 -15.89
N ASP A 290 4.88 -3.35 -16.33
CA ASP A 290 5.34 -3.50 -17.71
C ASP A 290 5.48 -5.00 -17.99
N ILE A 291 4.53 -5.53 -18.76
CA ILE A 291 4.68 -6.81 -19.42
C ILE A 291 5.63 -6.59 -20.59
N ILE A 292 6.91 -6.93 -20.41
CA ILE A 292 7.77 -7.35 -21.52
C ILE A 292 7.59 -8.86 -21.68
#